data_AF-A0A811U523-F1
#
_entry.id   AF-A0A811U523-F1
#
_cell.length_a   1.000
_cell.length_b   1.000
_cell.length_c   1.000
_cell.angle_alpha   90.00
_cell.angle_beta   90.00
_cell.angle_gamma   90.00
#
_symmetry.space_group_name_H-M   'P 1'
#
loop_
_entity.id
_entity.type
_entity.pdbx_description
1 polymer ?
#
loop_
_entity_poly.entity_id
_entity_poly.type
_entity_poly.pdbx_seq_one_letter_code
_entity_poly.pdbx_strand_id
1 'polypeptide(L)'
;MPASFLPIVCTLCFLAPAVFTQTLPCPLKYKCHAEEAPVWGSEIRRCHIFLNKCFLANENCERLNNQLPMLKLESQEICQQKCVQSCSAVVAPVCALYRGQLKTFSNQCVLDKQACELAEPWHYLFAGDCDSIFSIEEKKVIA
;
A
#
# COMPACT_ATOMS: atom_id res chain seq x y z
N MET A 1 -65.51 -9.14 -36.29
CA MET A 1 -64.65 -8.42 -37.25
C MET A 1 -65.11 -6.96 -37.26
N PRO A 2 -64.27 -5.96 -36.93
CA PRO A 2 -63.04 -6.01 -36.10
C PRO A 2 -63.44 -6.39 -34.64
N ALA A 3 -62.90 -5.93 -33.49
CA ALA A 3 -61.70 -5.17 -33.09
C ALA A 3 -61.15 -5.79 -31.78
N SER A 4 -59.90 -5.67 -31.33
CA SER A 4 -58.76 -4.78 -31.62
C SER A 4 -58.56 -3.56 -30.68
N PHE A 5 -58.79 -3.72 -29.38
CA PHE A 5 -58.13 -2.90 -28.34
C PHE A 5 -57.72 -3.78 -27.13
N LEU A 6 -56.42 -3.87 -26.85
CA LEU A 6 -55.89 -4.44 -25.60
C LEU A 6 -55.63 -3.28 -24.60
N PRO A 7 -56.03 -3.38 -23.33
CA PRO A 7 -55.71 -2.38 -22.33
C PRO A 7 -54.22 -2.43 -21.95
N ILE A 8 -53.63 -1.25 -21.79
CA ILE A 8 -52.23 -1.05 -21.43
C ILE A 8 -51.98 -1.56 -20.01
N VAL A 9 -51.04 -2.51 -19.85
CA VAL A 9 -50.34 -2.74 -18.58
C VAL A 9 -48.87 -2.44 -18.82
N CYS A 10 -48.48 -1.20 -18.55
CA CYS A 10 -47.07 -0.80 -18.62
C CYS A 10 -46.36 -1.33 -17.37
N THR A 11 -45.80 -2.53 -17.47
CA THR A 11 -44.98 -3.12 -16.43
C THR A 11 -43.66 -2.34 -16.32
N LEU A 12 -43.70 -1.23 -15.60
CA LEU A 12 -42.54 -0.45 -15.22
C LEU A 12 -41.65 -1.30 -14.31
N CYS A 13 -40.73 -2.05 -14.93
CA CYS A 13 -39.57 -2.58 -14.24
C CYS A 13 -38.83 -1.39 -13.64
N PHE A 14 -38.91 -1.23 -12.32
CA PHE A 14 -38.08 -0.30 -11.56
C PHE A 14 -36.63 -0.78 -11.65
N LEU A 15 -35.98 -0.46 -12.76
CA LEU A 15 -34.54 -0.40 -12.88
C LEU A 15 -34.09 0.73 -11.94
N ALA A 16 -33.96 0.39 -10.66
CA ALA A 16 -33.28 1.24 -9.70
C ALA A 16 -31.93 1.58 -10.32
N PRO A 17 -31.61 2.87 -10.54
CA PRO A 17 -30.35 3.23 -11.16
C PRO A 17 -29.25 2.67 -10.28
N ALA A 18 -28.42 1.79 -10.83
CA ALA A 18 -27.22 1.34 -10.16
C ALA A 18 -26.37 2.59 -9.97
N VAL A 19 -26.42 3.17 -8.77
CA VAL A 19 -25.60 4.32 -8.38
C VAL A 19 -24.17 3.81 -8.33
N PHE A 20 -23.53 3.85 -9.49
CA PHE A 20 -22.15 3.47 -9.67
C PHE A 20 -21.34 4.54 -8.96
N THR A 21 -21.14 4.35 -7.65
CA THR A 21 -20.33 5.21 -6.82
C THR A 21 -18.94 5.20 -7.43
N GLN A 22 -18.61 6.29 -8.11
CA GLN A 22 -17.28 6.53 -8.64
C GLN A 22 -16.36 6.71 -7.43
N THR A 23 -15.85 5.59 -6.91
CA THR A 23 -14.72 5.54 -5.99
C THR A 23 -13.56 6.16 -6.76
N LEU A 24 -13.32 7.46 -6.53
CA LEU A 24 -12.28 8.20 -7.22
C LEU A 24 -10.95 7.46 -6.97
N PRO A 25 -10.33 6.83 -7.98
CA PRO A 25 -9.18 5.98 -7.77
C PRO A 25 -8.08 6.85 -7.15
N CYS A 26 -7.50 6.36 -6.07
CA CYS A 26 -6.74 7.19 -5.16
C CYS A 26 -5.51 7.75 -5.89
N PRO A 27 -5.39 9.09 -6.02
CA PRO A 27 -4.51 9.70 -7.01
C PRO A 27 -3.04 9.42 -6.69
N LEU A 28 -2.28 9.08 -7.73
CA LEU A 28 -0.97 8.43 -7.65
C LEU A 28 -0.01 9.07 -6.62
N LYS A 29 0.33 8.30 -5.57
CA LYS A 29 1.44 8.46 -4.62
C LYS A 29 1.92 9.92 -4.45
N TYR A 30 1.20 10.70 -3.64
CA TYR A 30 1.54 12.10 -3.39
C TYR A 30 2.93 12.24 -2.74
N LYS A 31 3.66 13.28 -3.11
CA LYS A 31 5.05 13.51 -2.66
C LYS A 31 5.07 13.83 -1.16
N CYS A 32 5.59 12.90 -0.36
CA CYS A 32 5.79 13.09 1.08
C CYS A 32 7.12 13.77 1.38
N HIS A 33 7.14 14.62 2.41
CA HIS A 33 8.37 15.14 2.98
C HIS A 33 9.09 14.05 3.78
N ALA A 34 10.43 14.00 3.71
CA ALA A 34 11.27 12.97 4.32
C ALA A 34 11.61 13.23 5.79
N GLU A 35 10.68 13.83 6.53
CA GLU A 35 10.79 14.09 7.96
C GLU A 35 10.54 12.82 8.78
N GLU A 36 11.45 12.51 9.70
CA GLU A 36 11.33 11.36 10.60
C GLU A 36 10.34 11.67 11.73
N ALA A 37 9.09 11.23 11.56
CA ALA A 37 8.07 11.25 12.60
C ALA A 37 7.34 9.90 12.60
N PRO A 38 8.02 8.79 12.99
CA PRO A 38 7.58 7.44 12.69
C PRO A 38 6.18 7.12 13.19
N VAL A 39 5.43 6.36 12.39
CA VAL A 39 4.09 5.90 12.73
C VAL A 39 3.90 4.42 12.43
N TRP A 40 3.10 3.78 13.27
CA TRP A 40 2.78 2.38 13.22
C TRP A 40 1.39 2.19 12.61
N GLY A 41 1.35 1.55 11.44
CA GLY A 41 0.12 1.12 10.78
C GLY A 41 -0.07 -0.37 10.97
N SER A 42 -1.18 -0.78 11.58
CA SER A 42 -1.44 -2.21 11.81
C SER A 42 -2.79 -2.67 11.27
N GLU A 43 -2.82 -3.96 10.94
CA GLU A 43 -4.03 -4.73 10.70
C GLU A 43 -4.22 -5.76 11.84
N ILE A 44 -5.10 -6.75 11.67
CA ILE A 44 -5.41 -7.74 12.71
C ILE A 44 -4.17 -8.55 13.13
N ARG A 45 -3.29 -8.90 12.18
CA ARG A 45 -2.13 -9.79 12.40
C ARG A 45 -0.81 -9.32 11.77
N ARG A 46 -0.70 -8.05 11.37
CA ARG A 46 0.55 -7.47 10.85
C ARG A 46 0.74 -6.04 11.35
N CYS A 47 2.00 -5.70 11.58
CA CYS A 47 2.46 -4.35 11.85
C CYS A 47 3.39 -3.90 10.74
N HIS A 48 3.22 -2.66 10.31
CA HIS A 48 4.09 -1.97 9.36
C HIS A 48 4.45 -0.61 9.95
N ILE A 49 5.71 -0.19 9.79
CA ILE A 49 6.21 1.11 10.26
C ILE A 49 6.46 2.02 9.06
N PHE A 50 6.08 3.30 9.18
CA PHE A 50 6.18 4.29 8.11
C PHE A 50 6.91 5.53 8.63
N LEU A 51 7.69 6.17 7.75
CA LEU A 51 8.55 7.32 8.12
C LEU A 51 7.78 8.46 8.77
N ASN A 52 6.55 8.70 8.30
CA ASN A 52 5.57 9.58 8.92
C ASN A 52 4.15 9.29 8.37
N LYS A 53 3.15 10.03 8.88
CA LYS A 53 1.72 9.88 8.52
C LYS A 53 1.44 9.97 7.02
N CYS A 54 2.24 10.72 6.26
CA CYS A 54 2.07 10.83 4.81
C CYS A 54 2.38 9.50 4.11
N PHE A 55 3.43 8.78 4.53
CA PHE A 55 3.77 7.48 3.98
C PHE A 55 2.75 6.39 4.32
N LEU A 56 2.23 6.36 5.55
CA LEU A 56 1.11 5.47 5.93
C LEU A 56 -0.15 5.75 5.11
N ALA A 57 -0.48 7.01 4.88
CA ALA A 57 -1.65 7.38 4.10
C ALA A 57 -1.47 7.11 2.60
N ASN A 58 -0.24 7.13 2.07
CA ASN A 58 0.08 6.66 0.71
C ASN A 58 -0.08 5.12 0.59
N GLU A 59 0.40 4.34 1.56
CA GLU A 59 0.13 2.89 1.63
C GLU A 59 -1.38 2.63 1.65
N ASN A 60 -2.14 3.31 2.51
CA ASN A 60 -3.61 3.14 2.55
C ASN A 60 -4.32 3.55 1.24
N CYS A 61 -3.77 4.52 0.51
CA CYS A 61 -4.23 4.95 -0.81
C CYS A 61 -4.00 3.85 -1.87
N GLU A 62 -2.83 3.21 -1.85
CA GLU A 62 -2.52 2.07 -2.72
C GLU A 62 -3.32 0.80 -2.34
N ARG A 63 -3.48 0.52 -1.05
CA ARG A 63 -4.33 -0.56 -0.54
C ARG A 63 -5.77 -0.41 -0.98
N LEU A 64 -6.34 0.78 -0.91
CA LEU A 64 -7.70 1.07 -1.38
C LEU A 64 -7.86 0.77 -2.88
N ASN A 65 -6.89 1.18 -3.71
CA ASN A 65 -6.87 0.87 -5.14
C ASN A 65 -6.79 -0.64 -5.42
N ASN A 66 -6.09 -1.39 -4.55
CA ASN A 66 -5.98 -2.85 -4.60
C ASN A 66 -7.09 -3.60 -3.81
N GLN A 67 -8.14 -2.90 -3.35
CA GLN A 67 -9.27 -3.45 -2.58
C GLN A 67 -8.86 -4.11 -1.23
N LEU A 68 -7.69 -3.75 -0.70
CA LEU A 68 -7.17 -4.23 0.58
C LEU A 68 -7.65 -3.36 1.75
N PRO A 69 -7.86 -3.94 2.96
CA PRO A 69 -8.30 -3.17 4.13
C PRO A 69 -7.20 -2.20 4.60
N MET A 70 -7.57 -0.95 4.88
CA MET A 70 -6.63 0.07 5.36
C MET A 70 -6.01 -0.30 6.72
N LEU A 71 -4.70 -0.06 6.84
CA LEU A 71 -3.96 -0.11 8.09
C LEU A 71 -4.41 1.03 9.01
N LYS A 72 -4.65 0.72 10.28
CA LYS A 72 -5.02 1.70 11.31
C LYS A 72 -3.77 2.20 12.03
N LEU A 73 -3.76 3.48 12.41
CA LEU A 73 -2.79 3.99 13.37
C LEU A 73 -2.91 3.20 14.68
N GLU A 74 -1.78 2.70 15.17
CA GLU A 74 -1.64 1.85 16.35
C GLU A 74 -0.53 2.43 17.26
N SER A 75 -0.50 2.06 18.54
CA SER A 75 0.66 2.37 19.38
C SER A 75 1.89 1.54 18.96
N GLN A 76 3.09 2.01 19.26
CA GLN A 76 4.32 1.25 18.97
C GLN A 76 4.28 -0.13 19.66
N GLU A 77 3.89 -0.15 20.93
CA GLU A 77 3.88 -1.33 21.79
C GLU A 77 2.88 -2.39 21.30
N ILE A 78 1.68 -1.98 20.91
CA ILE A 78 0.63 -2.88 20.39
C ILE A 78 0.98 -3.33 18.96
N CYS A 79 1.62 -2.49 18.17
CA CYS A 79 2.05 -2.85 16.82
C CYS A 79 3.23 -3.83 16.84
N GLN A 80 4.28 -3.58 17.63
CA GLN A 80 5.48 -4.43 17.64
C GLN A 80 5.20 -5.87 18.16
N GLN A 81 4.17 -6.06 18.99
CA GLN A 81 3.65 -7.40 19.33
C GLN A 81 3.14 -8.21 18.11
N LYS A 82 2.89 -7.54 16.97
CA LYS A 82 2.44 -8.12 15.70
C LYS A 82 3.56 -8.15 14.63
N CYS A 83 4.84 -7.95 15.00
CA CYS A 83 5.96 -8.10 14.06
C CYS A 83 6.07 -9.55 13.54
N VAL A 84 6.47 -9.70 12.28
CA VAL A 84 6.58 -11.01 11.63
C VAL A 84 7.75 -11.80 12.21
N GLN A 85 7.46 -12.90 12.90
CA GLN A 85 8.47 -13.68 13.63
C GLN A 85 9.39 -14.49 12.71
N SER A 86 8.86 -15.00 11.58
CA SER A 86 9.60 -15.81 10.62
C SER A 86 9.20 -15.49 9.18
N CYS A 87 10.17 -15.54 8.28
CA CYS A 87 9.99 -15.31 6.85
C CYS A 87 10.31 -16.58 6.05
N SER A 88 9.72 -16.69 4.86
CA SER A 88 10.06 -17.77 3.93
C SER A 88 11.48 -17.62 3.42
N ALA A 89 12.13 -18.75 3.11
CA ALA A 89 13.46 -18.81 2.50
C ALA A 89 13.47 -18.49 0.99
N VAL A 90 12.33 -18.05 0.42
CA VAL A 90 12.25 -17.55 -0.96
C VAL A 90 13.12 -16.31 -1.11
N VAL A 91 14.10 -16.38 -2.01
CA VAL A 91 14.95 -15.23 -2.39
C VAL A 91 14.25 -14.46 -3.51
N ALA A 92 13.91 -13.21 -3.24
CA ALA A 92 13.28 -12.27 -4.15
C ALA A 92 13.65 -10.85 -3.69
N PRO A 93 14.88 -10.39 -3.97
CA PRO A 93 15.48 -9.26 -3.28
C PRO A 93 14.71 -7.96 -3.49
N VAL A 94 14.81 -7.06 -2.51
CA VAL A 94 14.23 -5.71 -2.56
C VAL A 94 15.24 -4.69 -2.06
N CYS A 95 15.29 -3.53 -2.72
CA CYS A 95 16.12 -2.40 -2.30
C CYS A 95 15.27 -1.40 -1.49
N ALA A 96 15.80 -0.93 -0.36
CA ALA A 96 15.17 0.08 0.47
C ALA A 96 16.17 1.14 0.95
N LEU A 97 15.62 2.32 1.29
CA LEU A 97 16.34 3.49 1.76
C LEU A 97 15.92 3.85 3.19
N TYR A 98 16.89 4.08 4.07
CA TYR A 98 16.68 4.71 5.38
C TYR A 98 17.89 5.57 5.74
N ARG A 99 17.67 6.81 6.21
CA ARG A 99 18.74 7.77 6.61
C ARG A 99 19.87 7.94 5.58
N GLY A 100 19.52 7.93 4.29
CA GLY A 100 20.48 8.02 3.18
C GLY A 100 21.25 6.72 2.87
N GLN A 101 21.06 5.66 3.66
CA GLN A 101 21.67 4.35 3.42
C GLN A 101 20.74 3.49 2.56
N LEU A 102 21.28 2.95 1.47
CA LEU A 102 20.65 1.92 0.67
C LEU A 102 20.97 0.54 1.24
N LYS A 103 19.98 -0.35 1.29
CA LYS A 103 20.16 -1.73 1.73
C LYS A 103 19.28 -2.70 0.95
N THR A 104 19.91 -3.76 0.44
CA THR A 104 19.21 -4.94 -0.07
C THR A 104 18.70 -5.80 1.08
N PHE A 105 17.45 -6.24 0.98
CA PHE A 105 16.87 -7.29 1.83
C PHE A 105 16.52 -8.50 0.95
N SER A 106 16.70 -9.73 1.44
CA SER A 106 16.54 -10.95 0.64
C SER A 106 15.11 -11.22 0.15
N ASN A 107 14.11 -10.64 0.83
CA ASN A 107 12.74 -10.46 0.35
C ASN A 107 12.01 -9.40 1.18
N GLN A 108 10.83 -8.97 0.73
CA GLN A 108 10.00 -7.97 1.42
C GLN A 108 9.63 -8.36 2.87
N CYS A 109 9.46 -9.65 3.17
CA CYS A 109 9.17 -10.07 4.55
C CYS A 109 10.35 -9.79 5.48
N VAL A 110 11.60 -9.97 5.02
CA VAL A 110 12.80 -9.69 5.81
C VAL A 110 13.00 -8.18 6.00
N LEU A 111 12.59 -7.35 5.03
CA LEU A 111 12.47 -5.89 5.19
C LEU A 111 11.43 -5.55 6.26
N ASP A 112 10.17 -5.95 6.06
CA ASP A 112 9.05 -5.69 6.97
C ASP A 112 9.37 -6.13 8.41
N LYS A 113 9.99 -7.31 8.55
CA LYS A 113 10.44 -7.86 9.83
C LYS A 113 11.46 -6.95 10.50
N GLN A 114 12.60 -6.67 9.87
CA GLN A 114 13.64 -5.84 10.49
C GLN A 114 13.13 -4.44 10.80
N ALA A 115 12.39 -3.83 9.88
CA ALA A 115 11.79 -2.51 10.07
C ALA A 115 10.90 -2.47 11.31
N CYS A 116 10.04 -3.48 11.49
CA CYS A 116 9.17 -3.62 12.64
C CYS A 116 9.93 -3.87 13.95
N GLU A 117 10.90 -4.79 13.96
CA GLU A 117 11.66 -5.16 15.17
C GLU A 117 12.58 -4.04 15.67
N LEU A 118 13.27 -3.32 14.76
CA LEU A 118 14.22 -2.26 15.10
C LEU A 118 13.60 -0.85 15.15
N ALA A 119 12.31 -0.73 14.83
CA ALA A 119 11.62 0.55 14.62
C ALA A 119 12.30 1.45 13.56
N GLU A 120 12.84 0.84 12.51
CA GLU A 120 13.49 1.52 11.37
C GLU A 120 12.50 1.63 10.19
N PRO A 121 11.97 2.82 9.86
CA PRO A 121 11.07 3.01 8.71
C PRO A 121 11.80 2.98 7.36
N TRP A 122 12.27 1.78 6.96
CA TRP A 122 12.87 1.52 5.65
C TRP A 122 11.87 1.76 4.52
N HIS A 123 12.16 2.73 3.64
CA HIS A 123 11.33 3.00 2.46
C HIS A 123 11.73 2.08 1.30
N TYR A 124 10.86 1.13 0.96
CA TYR A 124 10.99 0.33 -0.26
C TYR A 124 11.11 1.23 -1.51
N LEU A 125 12.10 0.94 -2.36
CA LEU A 125 12.31 1.62 -3.63
C LEU A 125 11.82 0.77 -4.82
N PHE A 126 12.35 -0.45 -4.95
CA PHE A 126 12.08 -1.38 -6.05
C PHE A 126 12.50 -2.82 -5.70
N ALA A 127 12.06 -3.78 -6.51
CA ALA A 127 12.47 -5.18 -6.43
C ALA A 127 13.75 -5.41 -7.25
N GLY A 128 14.71 -6.14 -6.67
CA GLY A 128 16.10 -6.23 -7.09
C GLY A 128 17.06 -5.77 -5.99
N ASP A 129 18.35 -6.06 -6.17
CA ASP A 129 19.41 -5.60 -5.28
C ASP A 129 19.69 -4.10 -5.49
N CYS A 130 20.10 -3.36 -4.43
CA CYS A 130 20.40 -1.95 -4.55
C CYS A 130 21.53 -1.63 -5.53
N ASP A 131 22.44 -2.58 -5.78
CA ASP A 131 23.53 -2.41 -6.73
C ASP A 131 23.04 -2.41 -8.20
N SER A 132 21.82 -2.89 -8.47
CA SER A 132 21.26 -2.86 -9.84
C SER A 132 21.04 -1.45 -10.40
N ILE A 133 20.96 -0.42 -9.53
CA ILE A 133 20.89 0.99 -9.95
C ILE A 133 22.12 1.40 -10.75
N PHE A 134 23.32 0.94 -10.33
CA PHE A 134 24.59 1.30 -10.97
C PHE A 134 24.72 0.75 -12.40
N SER A 135 23.88 -0.22 -12.79
CA SER A 135 23.83 -0.79 -14.14
C SER A 135 22.87 -0.05 -15.09
N ILE A 136 22.07 0.92 -14.60
CA ILE A 136 20.99 1.56 -15.37
C ILE A 136 21.32 3.02 -15.71
N GLU A 137 22.04 3.76 -14.85
CA GLU A 137 22.37 5.18 -15.10
C GLU A 137 23.88 5.49 -15.11
N GLU A 138 24.41 5.76 -16.30
CA GLU A 138 25.50 6.72 -16.47
C GLU A 138 25.01 8.14 -16.09
N LYS A 139 24.95 8.43 -14.77
CA LYS A 139 24.46 9.70 -14.18
C LYS A 139 22.91 9.81 -14.34
N LYS A 140 22.14 10.21 -13.32
CA LYS A 140 22.44 11.20 -12.25
C LYS A 140 21.38 11.13 -11.14
N VAL A 141 21.80 11.02 -9.87
CA VAL A 141 20.93 11.36 -8.72
C VAL A 141 20.54 12.84 -8.81
N ILE A 142 19.25 13.12 -9.01
CA ILE A 142 18.71 14.48 -9.04
C ILE A 142 18.39 14.90 -7.59
N ALA A 143 19.25 15.78 -7.06
CA ALA A 143 18.92 16.69 -5.96
C ALA A 143 18.15 17.91 -6.51
#